data_AF-A0A7S0KJ12-F1
#
_entry.id   AF-A0A7S0KJ12-F1
#
_cell.length_a   1.000
_cell.length_b   1.000
_cell.length_c   1.000
_cell.angle_alpha   90.00
_cell.angle_beta   90.00
_cell.angle_gamma   90.00
#
_symmetry.space_group_name_H-M   'P 1'
#
loop_
_entity.id
_entity.type
_entity.pdbx_description
1 polymer ?
#
loop_
_entity_poly.entity_id
_entity_poly.type
_entity_poly.pdbx_seq_one_letter_code
_entity_poly.pdbx_strand_id
1 'polypeptide(L)'
;MSGRSGGDVLVATGPLFLPTLARGAGENRAREPEVSTAVDAGGGALTTVPAEDISRPTTRWRMDYNLLGEAPELVGVPTHFFKVILATSPETKAVAAAAFVLPNAPIPADAPLEKFAVPLEKLEAASGLSFFRNGALGGSRRGEYERE
;
A
#
# COMPACT_ATOMS: atom_id res chain seq x y z
N MET A 1 -6.60 -35.15 30.68
CA MET A 1 -7.02 -33.74 30.49
C MET A 1 -6.70 -33.37 29.05
N SER A 2 -7.67 -33.51 28.14
CA SER A 2 -7.50 -33.22 26.71
C SER A 2 -7.48 -31.71 26.53
N GLY A 3 -6.32 -31.16 26.20
CA GLY A 3 -6.17 -29.73 25.88
C GLY A 3 -6.93 -29.45 24.59
N ARG A 4 -7.87 -28.49 24.62
CA ARG A 4 -8.54 -28.01 23.42
C ARG A 4 -7.48 -27.40 22.51
N SER A 5 -7.20 -28.01 21.36
CA SER A 5 -6.47 -27.34 20.29
C SER A 5 -7.39 -26.27 19.72
N GLY A 6 -7.31 -25.05 20.26
CA GLY A 6 -8.03 -23.89 19.72
C GLY A 6 -7.44 -23.47 18.37
N GLY A 7 -8.25 -22.87 17.51
CA GLY A 7 -7.75 -22.24 16.30
C GLY A 7 -6.89 -21.02 16.62
N ASP A 8 -5.94 -20.74 15.75
CA ASP A 8 -5.05 -19.58 15.88
C ASP A 8 -5.59 -18.41 15.07
N VAL A 9 -5.51 -17.21 15.64
CA VAL A 9 -5.86 -15.96 14.96
C VAL A 9 -4.67 -15.03 15.00
N LEU A 10 -4.16 -14.65 13.83
CA LEU A 10 -3.11 -13.67 13.67
C LEU A 10 -3.70 -12.38 13.10
N VAL A 11 -3.26 -11.24 13.64
CA VAL A 11 -3.71 -9.92 13.20
C VAL A 11 -2.52 -9.03 12.92
N ALA A 12 -2.38 -8.59 11.67
CA ALA A 12 -1.47 -7.51 11.29
C ALA A 12 -2.26 -6.19 11.25
N THR A 13 -1.73 -5.14 11.87
CA THR A 13 -2.34 -3.80 11.87
C THR A 13 -1.28 -2.76 11.56
N GLY A 14 -1.63 -1.73 10.80
CA GLY A 14 -0.71 -0.64 10.52
C GLY A 14 -1.38 0.60 9.94
N PRO A 15 -0.65 1.72 9.88
CA PRO A 15 -1.11 2.94 9.22
C PRO A 15 -1.08 2.77 7.69
N LEU A 16 -1.89 3.57 7.00
CA LEU A 16 -1.92 3.63 5.54
C LEU A 16 -2.06 5.08 5.07
N PHE A 17 -1.22 5.47 4.12
CA PHE A 17 -1.19 6.80 3.51
C PHE A 17 -1.61 6.65 2.05
N LEU A 18 -2.88 6.94 1.77
CA LEU A 18 -3.45 6.76 0.44
C LEU A 18 -3.31 8.04 -0.39
N PRO A 19 -2.95 7.93 -1.68
CA PRO A 19 -2.87 9.08 -2.56
C PRO A 19 -4.26 9.60 -2.91
N THR A 20 -4.37 10.91 -3.13
CA THR A 20 -5.57 11.57 -3.65
C THR A 20 -5.26 12.26 -4.98
N LEU A 21 -6.28 12.44 -5.82
CA LEU A 21 -6.14 13.23 -7.04
C LEU A 21 -5.97 14.70 -6.67
N ALA A 22 -4.84 15.29 -7.05
CA ALA A 22 -4.57 16.70 -6.96
C ALA A 22 -5.63 17.46 -7.76
N ARG A 23 -6.58 18.08 -7.07
CA ARG A 23 -7.65 18.86 -7.70
C ARG A 23 -7.07 20.19 -8.17
N GLY A 24 -6.89 20.35 -9.49
CA GLY A 24 -6.52 21.62 -10.12
C GLY A 24 -5.13 21.69 -10.78
N ALA A 25 -4.91 20.91 -11.83
CA ALA A 25 -3.98 21.30 -12.89
C ALA A 25 -4.77 21.27 -14.19
N GLY A 26 -5.06 22.46 -14.74
CA GLY A 26 -5.75 22.61 -16.01
C GLY A 26 -5.06 21.83 -17.12
N GLU A 27 -5.84 21.43 -18.12
CA GLU A 27 -5.40 20.82 -19.36
C GLU A 27 -4.25 21.63 -20.00
N ASN A 28 -3.02 21.27 -19.71
CA ASN A 28 -1.86 21.72 -20.49
C ASN A 28 -1.06 20.49 -20.89
N ARG A 29 -1.34 20.06 -22.12
CA ARG A 29 -0.56 19.25 -23.05
C ARG A 29 0.85 18.93 -22.53
N ALA A 30 1.05 17.69 -22.07
CA ALA A 30 2.40 17.15 -21.90
C ALA A 30 3.09 17.19 -23.27
N ARG A 31 4.06 18.09 -23.45
CA ARG A 31 4.99 18.02 -24.57
C ARG A 31 5.98 16.90 -24.25
N GLU A 32 6.20 15.99 -25.18
CA GLU A 32 7.27 15.01 -25.06
C GLU A 32 8.63 15.74 -25.03
N PRO A 33 9.58 15.34 -24.17
CA PRO A 33 10.87 16.01 -24.07
C PRO A 33 11.73 15.70 -25.32
N GLU A 34 12.25 16.74 -25.97
CA GLU A 34 13.18 16.60 -27.10
C GLU A 34 14.58 16.24 -26.58
N VAL A 35 14.93 14.96 -26.65
CA VAL A 35 16.24 14.45 -26.24
C VAL A 35 17.27 14.68 -27.34
N SER A 36 18.30 15.48 -27.04
CA SER A 36 19.46 15.67 -27.92
C SER A 36 20.65 14.84 -27.43
N THR A 37 21.15 13.94 -28.28
CA THR A 37 22.35 13.14 -27.99
C THR A 37 23.58 13.80 -28.60
N ALA A 38 24.57 14.12 -27.77
CA ALA A 38 25.89 14.53 -28.23
C ALA A 38 26.93 13.46 -27.88
N VAL A 39 27.96 13.33 -28.72
CA VAL A 39 29.13 12.48 -28.47
C VAL A 39 30.26 13.35 -27.94
N ASP A 40 30.80 12.99 -26.78
CA ASP A 40 31.95 13.68 -26.20
C ASP A 40 33.25 13.28 -26.94
N ALA A 41 34.28 14.11 -26.81
CA ALA A 41 35.60 13.94 -27.39
C ALA A 41 36.31 12.63 -26.98
N GLY A 42 35.84 11.94 -25.93
CA GLY A 42 36.29 10.59 -25.54
C GLY A 42 35.52 9.43 -26.19
N GLY A 43 34.59 9.70 -27.12
CA GLY A 43 33.77 8.66 -27.78
C GLY A 43 32.57 8.17 -26.95
N GLY A 44 32.30 8.78 -25.79
CA GLY A 44 31.13 8.49 -24.97
C GLY A 44 29.91 9.32 -25.41
N ALA A 45 28.76 8.68 -25.62
CA ALA A 45 27.50 9.39 -25.83
C ALA A 45 27.01 9.97 -24.50
N LEU A 46 26.99 11.30 -24.39
CA LEU A 46 26.43 12.02 -23.25
C LEU A 46 25.05 12.55 -23.64
N THR A 47 24.00 12.01 -23.01
CA THR A 47 22.64 12.52 -23.18
C THR A 47 22.44 13.70 -22.26
N THR A 48 22.45 14.91 -22.82
CA THR A 48 22.11 16.12 -22.08
C THR A 48 20.60 16.33 -22.12
N VAL A 49 19.97 16.21 -20.95
CA VAL A 49 18.57 16.57 -20.74
C VAL A 49 18.55 18.00 -20.18
N PRO A 50 17.81 18.94 -20.79
CA PRO A 50 17.65 20.29 -20.25
C PRO A 50 17.21 20.25 -18.78
N ALA A 51 17.74 21.15 -17.93
CA ALA A 51 17.40 21.18 -16.49
C ALA A 51 15.89 21.37 -16.22
N GLU A 52 15.19 21.98 -17.18
CA GLU A 52 13.73 22.17 -17.23
C GLU A 52 12.94 20.89 -17.57
N ASP A 53 13.57 19.90 -18.24
CA ASP A 53 13.01 18.55 -18.49
C ASP A 53 13.27 17.58 -17.32
N ILE A 54 14.03 17.99 -16.30
CA ILE A 54 13.98 17.38 -14.96
C ILE A 54 12.71 17.85 -14.21
N SER A 55 11.72 18.42 -14.93
CA SER A 55 10.41 18.66 -14.36
C SER A 55 9.88 17.35 -13.79
N ARG A 56 9.65 17.36 -12.47
CA ARG A 56 9.08 16.23 -11.74
C ARG A 56 7.93 15.68 -12.58
N PRO A 57 7.84 14.35 -12.81
CA PRO A 57 6.72 13.79 -13.55
C PRO A 57 5.44 14.36 -12.97
N THR A 58 4.63 15.01 -13.82
CA THR A 58 3.39 15.68 -13.43
C THR A 58 2.34 14.64 -13.08
N THR A 59 2.54 13.97 -11.95
CA THR A 59 1.57 13.04 -11.40
C THR A 59 0.36 13.83 -10.92
N ARG A 60 -0.82 13.39 -11.36
CA ARG A 60 -2.10 13.87 -10.82
C ARG A 60 -2.35 13.34 -9.40
N TRP A 61 -1.54 12.42 -8.89
CA TRP A 61 -1.69 11.81 -7.58
C TRP A 61 -0.68 12.36 -6.59
N ARG A 62 -1.15 12.76 -5.41
CA ARG A 62 -0.31 13.20 -4.28
C ARG A 62 -0.70 12.47 -2.99
N MET A 63 0.28 12.22 -2.14
CA MET A 63 0.08 11.83 -0.75
C MET A 63 0.14 13.09 0.11
N ASP A 64 -1.01 13.50 0.64
CA ASP A 64 -1.14 14.66 1.51
C ASP A 64 -1.64 14.18 2.87
N TYR A 65 -0.87 14.43 3.94
CA TYR A 65 -1.22 14.05 5.31
C TYR A 65 -0.61 15.02 6.31
N ASN A 66 -1.29 15.19 7.46
CA ASN A 66 -0.83 16.11 8.50
C ASN A 66 0.34 15.52 9.29
N LEU A 67 1.18 16.40 9.82
CA LEU A 67 2.17 16.07 10.84
C LEU A 67 1.74 16.71 12.16
N LEU A 68 2.03 16.03 13.26
CA LEU A 68 1.88 16.55 14.63
C LEU A 68 3.26 16.79 15.24
N GLY A 69 3.32 17.71 16.20
CA GLY A 69 4.55 18.06 16.93
C GLY A 69 5.34 19.19 16.27
N GLU A 70 6.58 19.35 16.72
CA GLU A 70 7.53 20.34 16.20
C GLU A 70 8.78 19.63 15.69
N ALA A 71 9.47 20.24 14.72
CA ALA A 71 10.70 19.66 14.17
C ALA A 71 11.79 19.58 15.26
N PRO A 72 12.56 18.47 15.36
CA PRO A 72 12.59 17.32 14.44
C PRO A 72 11.63 16.17 14.78
N GLU A 73 10.89 16.24 15.88
CA GLU A 73 10.01 15.17 16.40
C GLU A 73 8.61 15.19 15.77
N LEU A 74 8.54 15.18 14.44
CA LEU A 74 7.27 15.19 13.72
C LEU A 74 6.68 13.77 13.61
N VAL A 75 5.38 13.63 13.90
CA VAL A 75 4.64 12.37 13.79
C VAL A 75 3.60 12.46 12.67
N GLY A 76 3.65 11.55 11.70
CA GLY A 76 2.70 11.51 10.59
C GLY A 76 1.33 10.99 11.01
N VAL A 77 0.27 11.75 10.70
CA VAL A 77 -1.13 11.35 10.90
C VAL A 77 -1.57 10.46 9.73
N PRO A 78 -1.89 9.17 9.95
CA PRO A 78 -2.32 8.29 8.88
C PRO A 78 -3.65 8.76 8.27
N THR A 79 -3.80 8.57 6.96
CA THR A 79 -5.08 8.82 6.29
C THR A 79 -6.09 7.70 6.58
N HIS A 80 -5.57 6.48 6.70
CA HIS A 80 -6.32 5.25 6.91
C HIS A 80 -5.52 4.32 7.83
N PHE A 81 -6.19 3.29 8.34
CA PHE A 81 -5.58 2.16 9.00
C PHE A 81 -5.99 0.89 8.29
N PHE A 82 -5.13 -0.12 8.32
CA PHE A 82 -5.49 -1.44 7.85
C PHE A 82 -5.49 -2.47 8.97
N LYS A 83 -6.31 -3.50 8.80
CA LYS A 83 -6.26 -4.75 9.58
C LYS A 83 -6.27 -5.93 8.62
N VAL A 84 -5.32 -6.84 8.77
CA VAL A 84 -5.34 -8.13 8.10
C VAL A 84 -5.45 -9.22 9.15
N ILE A 85 -6.48 -10.03 9.03
CA ILE A 85 -6.80 -11.11 9.95
C ILE A 85 -6.58 -12.42 9.21
N LEU A 86 -5.88 -13.35 9.85
CA LEU A 86 -5.69 -14.72 9.42
C LEU A 86 -6.19 -15.63 10.53
N ALA A 87 -7.14 -16.50 10.22
CA ALA A 87 -7.72 -17.43 11.17
C ALA A 87 -7.55 -18.87 10.68
N THR A 88 -7.19 -19.77 11.60
CA THR A 88 -7.18 -21.22 11.34
C THR A 88 -8.30 -21.90 12.10
N SER A 89 -8.92 -22.88 11.45
CA SER A 89 -9.84 -23.79 12.12
C SER A 89 -9.14 -25.14 12.32
N PRO A 90 -8.98 -25.61 13.57
CA PRO A 90 -8.36 -26.90 13.85
C PRO A 90 -9.29 -28.05 13.43
N GLU A 91 -10.60 -27.81 13.40
CA GLU A 91 -11.64 -28.79 13.05
C GLU A 91 -11.68 -29.06 11.55
N THR A 92 -11.64 -28.01 10.73
CA THR A 92 -11.72 -28.13 9.27
C THR A 92 -10.36 -28.10 8.59
N LYS A 93 -9.29 -27.82 9.34
CA LYS A 93 -7.95 -27.48 8.81
C LYS A 93 -7.97 -26.35 7.77
N ALA A 94 -9.03 -25.55 7.78
CA ALA A 94 -9.18 -24.43 6.87
C ALA A 94 -8.44 -23.20 7.40
N VAL A 95 -7.96 -22.39 6.47
CA VAL A 95 -7.37 -21.07 6.74
C VAL A 95 -8.23 -20.03 6.04
N ALA A 96 -8.58 -18.96 6.75
CA ALA A 96 -9.32 -17.83 6.21
C ALA A 96 -8.54 -16.55 6.42
N ALA A 97 -8.51 -15.68 5.40
CA ALA A 97 -7.88 -14.36 5.47
C ALA A 97 -8.89 -13.28 5.12
N ALA A 98 -8.84 -12.16 5.84
CA ALA A 98 -9.65 -10.98 5.55
C ALA A 98 -8.82 -9.71 5.76
N ALA A 99 -8.95 -8.75 4.85
CA ALA A 99 -8.28 -7.46 4.90
C ALA A 99 -9.29 -6.32 4.94
N PHE A 100 -9.03 -5.34 5.79
CA PHE A 100 -9.89 -4.18 6.00
C PHE A 100 -9.09 -2.90 5.95
N VAL A 101 -9.65 -1.84 5.36
CA VAL A 101 -9.09 -0.49 5.34
C VAL A 101 -10.12 0.49 5.88
N LEU A 102 -9.77 1.16 6.97
CA LEU A 102 -10.65 2.07 7.70
C LEU A 102 -10.11 3.50 7.59
N PRO A 103 -10.95 4.51 7.33
CA PRO A 103 -10.50 5.90 7.33
C PRO A 103 -10.12 6.34 8.75
N ASN A 104 -9.11 7.20 8.87
CA ASN A 104 -8.82 7.90 10.12
C ASN A 104 -9.80 9.08 10.31
N ALA A 105 -11.08 8.75 10.42
CA ALA A 105 -12.19 9.68 10.54
C ALA A 105 -13.33 9.02 11.34
N PRO A 106 -14.31 9.79 11.85
CA PRO A 106 -15.46 9.21 12.52
C PRO A 106 -16.19 8.18 11.65
N ILE A 107 -16.42 6.98 12.21
CA ILE A 107 -17.17 5.90 11.58
C ILE A 107 -18.49 5.71 12.35
N PRO A 108 -19.65 5.70 11.68
CA PRO A 108 -20.93 5.41 12.33
C PRO A 108 -20.93 4.04 13.01
N ALA A 109 -21.51 3.94 14.21
CA ALA A 109 -21.50 2.70 14.99
C ALA A 109 -22.30 1.56 14.33
N ASP A 110 -23.25 1.91 13.47
CA ASP A 110 -24.07 1.00 12.68
C ASP A 110 -23.45 0.65 11.31
N ALA A 111 -22.27 1.20 10.98
CA ALA A 111 -21.58 0.86 9.75
C ALA A 111 -21.07 -0.60 9.80
N PRO A 112 -21.57 -1.50 8.94
CA PRO A 112 -21.11 -2.89 8.92
C PRO A 112 -19.64 -2.98 8.50
N LEU A 113 -18.89 -3.89 9.13
CA LEU A 113 -17.44 -4.04 8.93
C LEU A 113 -17.09 -4.41 7.48
N GLU A 114 -17.97 -5.13 6.80
CA GLU A 114 -17.86 -5.59 5.42
C GLU A 114 -17.69 -4.43 4.43
N LYS A 115 -18.18 -3.22 4.77
CA LYS A 115 -17.99 -2.01 3.95
C LYS A 115 -16.52 -1.61 3.83
N PHE A 116 -15.69 -2.03 4.77
CA PHE A 116 -14.26 -1.72 4.82
C PHE A 116 -13.40 -2.85 4.28
N ALA A 117 -14.02 -3.97 3.85
CA ALA A 117 -13.29 -5.11 3.29
C ALA A 117 -12.66 -4.74 1.95
N VAL A 118 -11.41 -5.13 1.77
CA VAL A 118 -10.67 -4.93 0.52
C VAL A 118 -9.97 -6.22 0.10
N PRO A 119 -9.71 -6.43 -1.20
CA PRO A 119 -8.83 -7.52 -1.63
C PRO A 119 -7.44 -7.38 -1.00
N LEU A 120 -6.87 -8.49 -0.54
CA LEU A 120 -5.57 -8.49 0.14
C LEU A 120 -4.47 -7.93 -0.76
N GLU A 121 -4.52 -8.23 -2.06
CA GLU A 121 -3.53 -7.80 -3.06
C GLU A 121 -3.54 -6.28 -3.23
N LYS A 122 -4.72 -5.65 -3.13
CA LYS A 122 -4.86 -4.19 -3.18
C LYS A 122 -4.25 -3.54 -1.95
N LEU A 123 -4.46 -4.13 -0.78
CA LEU A 123 -3.83 -3.66 0.45
C LEU A 123 -2.31 -3.80 0.39
N GLU A 124 -1.79 -4.96 -0.01
CA GLU A 124 -0.34 -5.19 -0.18
C GLU A 124 0.29 -4.16 -1.14
N ALA A 125 -0.37 -3.89 -2.27
CA ALA A 125 0.09 -2.89 -3.23
C ALA A 125 0.06 -1.47 -2.66
N ALA A 126 -0.97 -1.12 -1.89
CA ALA A 126 -1.10 0.22 -1.29
C ALA A 126 -0.15 0.44 -0.10
N SER A 127 0.10 -0.60 0.72
CA SER A 127 0.96 -0.49 1.90
C SER A 127 2.44 -0.75 1.60
N GLY A 128 2.76 -1.33 0.44
CA GLY A 128 4.11 -1.80 0.12
C GLY A 128 4.56 -2.95 1.03
N LEU A 129 3.60 -3.66 1.66
CA LEU A 129 3.89 -4.76 2.57
C LEU A 129 3.45 -6.07 1.92
N SER A 130 3.95 -7.17 2.50
CA SER A 130 3.37 -8.46 2.22
C SER A 130 2.95 -9.17 3.49
N PHE A 131 1.74 -9.71 3.47
CA PHE A 131 1.15 -10.38 4.61
C PHE A 131 1.21 -11.89 4.39
N PHE A 132 1.69 -12.60 5.42
CA PHE A 132 1.62 -14.06 5.55
C PHE A 132 2.25 -14.89 4.40
N ARG A 133 3.14 -14.31 3.56
CA ARG A 133 3.84 -15.03 2.47
C ARG A 133 4.70 -16.20 2.94
N ASN A 134 5.29 -16.12 4.13
CA ASN A 134 6.23 -17.12 4.64
C ASN A 134 5.65 -17.91 5.83
N GLY A 135 4.56 -18.65 5.60
CA GLY A 135 4.14 -19.71 6.51
C GLY A 135 3.98 -19.29 7.96
N ALA A 136 3.34 -18.14 8.21
CA ALA A 136 3.09 -17.61 9.56
C ALA A 136 2.33 -18.59 10.50
N LEU A 137 1.87 -19.73 9.96
CA LEU A 137 1.19 -20.83 10.65
C LEU A 137 1.84 -22.21 10.36
N GLY A 138 3.10 -22.26 9.92
CA GLY A 138 3.83 -23.52 9.71
C GLY A 138 3.50 -24.26 8.40
N GLY A 139 3.28 -23.55 7.28
CA GLY A 139 3.14 -24.18 5.97
C GLY A 139 3.43 -23.24 4.79
N SER A 140 4.27 -23.69 3.85
CA SER A 140 4.56 -23.03 2.57
C SER A 140 3.32 -23.06 1.69
N ARG A 141 2.47 -22.03 1.63
CA ARG A 141 1.17 -22.20 0.91
C ARG A 141 0.36 -20.99 0.43
N ARG A 142 0.96 -19.83 0.11
CA ARG A 142 0.20 -18.78 -0.61
C ARG A 142 -0.26 -19.25 -2.00
N GLY A 143 0.57 -20.02 -2.71
CA GLY A 143 0.27 -20.51 -4.06
C GLY A 143 -0.87 -21.53 -4.18
N GLU A 144 -1.40 -22.07 -3.08
CA GLU A 144 -2.60 -22.92 -3.12
C GLU A 144 -3.90 -22.10 -3.13
N TYR A 145 -3.87 -20.81 -2.76
CA TYR A 145 -5.07 -19.94 -2.68
C TYR A 145 -5.20 -18.95 -3.85
N GLU A 146 -4.17 -18.79 -4.68
CA GLU A 146 -4.19 -17.91 -5.85
C GLU A 146 -4.75 -18.60 -7.12
N ARG A 147 -5.29 -19.83 -7.00
CA ARG A 147 -6.00 -20.51 -8.08
C ARG A 147 -7.51 -20.55 -7.80
N GLU A 148 -8.20 -19.51 -8.26
CA GLU A 148 -9.57 -19.60 -8.77
C GLU A 148 -9.79 -18.55 -9.87
#